data_AF-A0A837NJ31-F1
#
_entry.id   AF-A0A837NJ31-F1
#
_cell.length_a   1.000
_cell.length_b   1.000
_cell.length_c   1.000
_cell.angle_alpha   90.00
_cell.angle_beta   90.00
_cell.angle_gamma   90.00
#
_symmetry.space_group_name_H-M   'P 1'
#
loop_
_entity.id
_entity.type
_entity.pdbx_description
1 polymer ?
#
loop_
_entity_poly.entity_id
_entity_poly.type
_entity_poly.pdbx_seq_one_letter_code
_entity_poly.pdbx_strand_id
1 'polypeptide(L)'
;MSSFLKAKTVTHYVLFAIILISSFCLYGYVKNRIELNQARTVLTTMLKSSPYDVRVSRNTIIKEESGPFSGIIWYEYTFATSQTLAESKKYKKFLHQSSKNMTLKNCPIVYRVIVRPPTKKIKHWTGEIYLDTNQKLSATGRSNYVQALSDKSLCELTIS
;
A
#
# COMPACT_ATOMS: atom_id res chain seq x y z
N MET A 1 1.32 -31.82 -49.74
CA MET A 1 1.25 -32.54 -48.44
C MET A 1 2.15 -31.94 -47.35
N SER A 2 3.31 -31.34 -47.69
CA SER A 2 4.26 -30.77 -46.72
C SER A 2 3.82 -29.46 -46.05
N SER A 3 3.06 -28.58 -46.72
CA SER A 3 2.61 -27.30 -46.13
C SER A 3 1.54 -27.48 -45.05
N PHE A 4 0.64 -28.45 -45.21
CA PHE A 4 -0.44 -28.74 -44.26
C PHE A 4 0.09 -29.32 -42.93
N LEU A 5 1.14 -30.15 -43.01
CA LEU A 5 1.82 -30.69 -41.83
C LEU A 5 2.60 -29.60 -41.09
N LYS A 6 3.32 -28.72 -41.81
CA LYS A 6 4.00 -27.54 -41.23
C LYS A 6 3.02 -26.57 -40.57
N ALA A 7 1.88 -26.29 -41.21
CA ALA A 7 0.85 -25.43 -40.63
C ALA A 7 0.30 -25.99 -39.31
N LYS A 8 -0.02 -27.30 -39.27
CA LYS A 8 -0.45 -27.97 -38.02
C LYS A 8 0.60 -27.93 -36.92
N THR A 9 1.90 -28.06 -37.25
CA THR A 9 2.97 -27.96 -36.25
C THR A 9 3.09 -26.54 -35.71
N VAL A 10 3.06 -25.51 -36.58
CA VAL A 10 3.11 -24.09 -36.18
C VAL A 10 1.91 -23.72 -35.30
N THR A 11 0.69 -24.13 -35.66
CA THR A 11 -0.50 -23.88 -34.84
C THR A 11 -0.39 -24.52 -33.45
N HIS A 12 0.18 -25.73 -33.34
CA HIS A 12 0.38 -26.40 -32.05
C HIS A 12 1.39 -25.66 -31.16
N TYR A 13 2.50 -25.19 -31.71
CA TYR A 13 3.49 -24.39 -30.96
C TYR A 13 2.93 -23.04 -30.50
N VAL A 14 2.14 -22.36 -31.34
CA VAL A 14 1.49 -21.10 -30.96
C VAL A 14 0.46 -21.33 -29.86
N LEU A 15 -0.36 -22.37 -29.95
CA LEU A 15 -1.34 -22.72 -28.91
C LEU A 15 -0.63 -23.04 -27.58
N PHE A 16 0.46 -23.81 -27.63
CA PHE A 16 1.27 -24.14 -26.47
C PHE A 16 1.90 -22.89 -25.83
N ALA A 17 2.43 -21.97 -26.64
CA ALA A 17 2.97 -20.71 -26.15
C ALA A 17 1.90 -19.85 -25.45
N ILE A 18 0.68 -19.76 -26.01
CA ILE A 18 -0.44 -19.04 -25.40
C ILE A 18 -0.83 -19.66 -24.05
N ILE A 19 -0.90 -21.00 -23.97
CA ILE A 19 -1.20 -21.72 -22.72
C ILE A 19 -0.12 -21.44 -21.67
N LEU A 20 1.16 -21.45 -22.04
CA LEU A 20 2.24 -21.14 -21.10
C LEU A 20 2.17 -19.70 -20.59
N ILE A 21 1.98 -18.73 -21.48
CA ILE A 21 1.89 -17.31 -21.11
C ILE A 21 0.67 -17.07 -20.23
N SER A 22 -0.49 -17.60 -20.60
CA SER A 22 -1.72 -17.45 -19.81
C SER A 22 -1.59 -18.12 -18.44
N SER A 23 -0.99 -19.31 -18.36
CA SER A 23 -0.75 -19.99 -17.08
C SER A 23 0.21 -19.19 -16.18
N PHE A 24 1.27 -18.61 -16.74
CA PHE A 24 2.21 -17.77 -16.01
C PHE A 24 1.55 -16.48 -15.50
N CYS A 25 0.75 -15.80 -16.34
CA CYS A 25 -0.02 -14.63 -15.97
C CYS A 25 -1.04 -14.96 -14.86
N LEU A 26 -1.75 -16.08 -14.98
CA LEU A 26 -2.72 -16.53 -13.98
C LEU A 26 -2.04 -16.83 -12.64
N TYR A 27 -0.89 -17.52 -12.67
CA TYR A 27 -0.10 -17.78 -11.48
C TYR A 27 0.34 -16.48 -10.79
N GLY A 28 0.88 -15.52 -11.55
CA GLY A 28 1.25 -14.20 -11.02
C GLY A 28 0.05 -13.46 -10.41
N TYR A 29 -1.11 -13.50 -11.07
CA TYR A 29 -2.34 -12.89 -10.57
C TYR A 29 -2.82 -13.51 -9.25
N VAL A 30 -2.90 -14.84 -9.18
CA VAL A 30 -3.34 -15.56 -7.98
C VAL A 30 -2.38 -15.32 -6.83
N LYS A 31 -1.06 -15.39 -7.09
CA LYS A 31 -0.04 -15.11 -6.08
C LYS A 31 -0.20 -13.71 -5.49
N ASN A 32 -0.35 -12.68 -6.34
CA ASN A 32 -0.53 -11.30 -5.90
C ASN A 32 -1.81 -11.12 -5.05
N ARG A 33 -2.91 -11.80 -5.41
CA ARG A 33 -4.15 -11.80 -4.62
C ARG A 33 -3.96 -12.39 -3.23
N ILE A 34 -3.27 -13.53 -3.13
CA ILE A 34 -2.98 -14.18 -1.85
C ILE A 34 -2.12 -13.26 -0.97
N GLU A 35 -1.04 -12.70 -1.52
CA GLU A 35 -0.16 -11.78 -0.80
C GLU A 35 -0.93 -10.54 -0.29
N LEU A 36 -1.79 -9.95 -1.12
CA LEU A 36 -2.58 -8.78 -0.75
C LEU A 36 -3.66 -9.10 0.31
N ASN A 37 -4.23 -10.30 0.27
CA ASN A 37 -5.15 -10.78 1.30
C ASN A 37 -4.41 -11.06 2.63
N GLN A 38 -3.20 -11.60 2.59
CA GLN A 38 -2.39 -11.77 3.79
C GLN A 38 -2.04 -10.41 4.41
N ALA A 39 -1.62 -9.44 3.60
CA ALA A 39 -1.35 -8.08 4.05
C ALA A 39 -2.61 -7.43 4.68
N ARG A 40 -3.80 -7.63 4.10
CA ARG A 40 -5.09 -7.20 4.66
C ARG A 40 -5.34 -7.78 6.05
N THR A 41 -5.16 -9.09 6.20
CA THR A 41 -5.36 -9.76 7.48
C THR A 41 -4.39 -9.22 8.52
N VAL A 42 -3.10 -9.14 8.19
CA VAL A 42 -2.06 -8.63 9.09
C VAL A 42 -2.34 -7.19 9.51
N LEU A 43 -2.64 -6.31 8.56
CA LEU A 43 -3.00 -4.93 8.83
C LEU A 43 -4.22 -4.85 9.75
N THR A 44 -5.25 -5.64 9.48
CA THR A 44 -6.47 -5.66 10.30
C THR A 44 -6.14 -6.09 11.72
N THR A 45 -5.31 -7.12 11.91
CA THR A 45 -4.87 -7.59 13.22
C THR A 45 -4.06 -6.53 13.97
N MET A 46 -3.05 -5.95 13.32
CA MET A 46 -2.21 -4.90 13.92
C MET A 46 -3.01 -3.67 14.35
N LEU A 47 -4.06 -3.31 13.60
CA LEU A 47 -4.91 -2.17 13.91
C LEU A 47 -6.08 -2.49 14.86
N LYS A 48 -6.35 -3.77 15.15
CA LYS A 48 -7.51 -4.21 15.97
C LYS A 48 -7.36 -3.84 17.44
N SER A 49 -6.15 -3.89 17.99
CA SER A 49 -5.85 -3.53 19.38
C SER A 49 -5.41 -2.08 19.56
N SER A 50 -5.47 -1.28 18.49
CA SER A 50 -4.91 0.07 18.45
C SER A 50 -5.98 1.12 18.78
N PRO A 51 -5.64 2.31 19.32
CA PRO A 51 -6.59 3.41 19.58
C PRO A 51 -7.26 4.02 18.32
N TYR A 52 -7.21 3.31 17.18
CA TYR A 52 -7.62 3.76 15.85
C TYR A 52 -8.86 3.02 15.32
N ASP A 53 -9.63 2.38 16.19
CA ASP A 53 -10.75 1.52 15.79
C ASP A 53 -11.85 2.31 15.05
N VAL A 54 -12.10 3.55 15.48
CA VAL A 54 -12.98 4.48 14.74
C VAL A 54 -12.19 5.18 13.62
N ARG A 55 -12.15 4.53 12.46
CA ARG A 55 -11.40 5.00 11.27
C ARG A 55 -12.28 5.18 10.03
N VAL A 56 -11.97 6.20 9.25
CA VAL A 56 -12.51 6.41 7.90
C VAL A 56 -11.44 6.09 6.88
N SER A 57 -11.60 5.00 6.13
CA SER A 57 -10.66 4.59 5.09
C SER A 57 -10.47 5.71 4.05
N ARG A 58 -9.22 6.00 3.69
CA ARG A 58 -8.88 7.02 2.69
C ARG A 58 -8.50 6.38 1.36
N ASN A 59 -7.75 5.27 1.42
CA ASN A 59 -7.39 4.45 0.26
C ASN A 59 -7.65 2.97 0.58
N THR A 60 -7.70 2.15 -0.47
CA THR A 60 -7.56 0.69 -0.33
C THR A 60 -6.09 0.34 -0.08
N ILE A 61 -5.82 -0.89 0.36
CA ILE A 61 -4.44 -1.36 0.49
C ILE A 61 -3.81 -1.49 -0.90
N ILE A 62 -2.66 -0.85 -1.08
CA ILE A 62 -1.89 -0.85 -2.33
C ILE A 62 -0.56 -1.54 -2.07
N LYS A 63 -0.13 -2.39 -3.01
CA LYS A 63 1.20 -2.99 -3.00
C LYS A 63 2.19 -2.04 -3.68
N GLU A 64 3.31 -1.81 -3.03
CA GLU A 64 4.39 -0.96 -3.49
C GLU A 64 5.69 -1.77 -3.56
N GLU A 65 6.56 -1.39 -4.49
CA GLU A 65 7.84 -2.07 -4.71
C GLU A 65 8.92 -1.02 -5.06
N SER A 66 10.15 -1.15 -4.54
CA SER A 66 11.23 -0.22 -4.89
C SER A 66 11.84 -0.55 -6.27
N GLY A 67 11.04 -0.42 -7.32
CA GLY A 67 11.45 -0.70 -8.69
C GLY A 67 11.61 -2.21 -9.01
N PRO A 68 11.80 -2.54 -10.29
CA PRO A 68 11.58 -3.89 -10.82
C PRO A 68 12.57 -4.96 -10.34
N PHE A 69 13.69 -4.58 -9.73
CA PHE A 69 14.79 -5.50 -9.38
C PHE A 69 15.18 -5.52 -7.90
N SER A 70 14.62 -4.63 -7.07
CA SER A 70 15.02 -4.55 -5.66
C SER A 70 14.44 -5.67 -4.80
N GLY A 71 13.29 -6.23 -5.20
CA GLY A 71 12.54 -7.21 -4.42
C GLY A 71 12.02 -6.69 -3.07
N ILE A 72 12.16 -5.39 -2.78
CA ILE A 72 11.62 -4.78 -1.56
C ILE A 72 10.20 -4.38 -1.86
N ILE A 73 9.28 -5.07 -1.20
CA ILE A 73 7.84 -4.86 -1.33
C ILE A 73 7.27 -4.40 0.01
N TRP A 74 6.28 -3.52 -0.03
CA TRP A 74 5.49 -3.13 1.13
C TRP A 74 4.04 -2.90 0.73
N TYR A 75 3.15 -2.91 1.72
CA TYR A 75 1.74 -2.63 1.51
C TYR A 75 1.37 -1.39 2.30
N GLU A 76 0.71 -0.46 1.63
CA GLU A 76 0.33 0.82 2.20
C GLU A 76 -1.18 0.90 2.38
N TYR A 77 -1.60 1.41 3.53
CA TYR A 77 -2.99 1.74 3.83
C TYR A 77 -3.07 3.11 4.48
N THR A 78 -4.10 3.89 4.12
CA THR A 78 -4.32 5.20 4.73
C THR A 78 -5.74 5.34 5.25
N PHE A 79 -5.88 5.92 6.44
CA PHE A 79 -7.17 6.20 7.06
C PHE A 79 -7.15 7.52 7.84
N ALA A 80 -8.33 8.05 8.14
CA ALA A 80 -8.52 9.26 8.92
C ALA A 80 -9.25 8.98 10.24
N THR A 81 -8.91 9.76 11.26
CA THR A 81 -9.55 9.76 12.59
C THR A 81 -9.77 11.19 13.07
N SER A 82 -10.44 11.37 14.21
CA SER A 82 -10.59 12.69 14.84
C SER A 82 -9.25 13.42 15.04
N GLN A 83 -8.19 12.68 15.37
CA GLN A 83 -6.85 13.22 15.51
C GLN A 83 -6.29 13.71 14.17
N THR A 84 -6.45 12.96 13.09
CA THR A 84 -5.96 13.38 11.77
C THR A 84 -6.69 14.62 11.27
N LEU A 85 -7.97 14.78 11.62
CA LEU A 85 -8.76 15.99 11.34
C LEU A 85 -8.22 17.20 12.11
N ALA A 86 -7.91 17.03 13.41
CA ALA A 86 -7.32 18.10 14.22
C ALA A 86 -5.95 18.54 13.66
N GLU A 87 -5.08 17.59 13.32
CA GLU A 87 -3.77 17.87 12.71
C GLU A 87 -3.91 18.49 11.33
N SER A 88 -4.92 18.09 10.55
CA SER A 88 -5.19 18.72 9.26
C SER A 88 -5.62 20.18 9.35
N LYS A 89 -6.37 20.56 10.39
CA LYS A 89 -6.72 21.97 10.64
C LYS A 89 -5.48 22.79 10.98
N LYS A 90 -4.59 22.24 11.80
CA LYS A 90 -3.29 22.87 12.12
C LYS A 90 -2.41 23.01 10.87
N TYR A 91 -2.36 21.97 10.03
CA TYR A 91 -1.64 22.00 8.76
C TYR A 91 -2.19 23.08 7.80
N LYS A 92 -3.52 23.21 7.66
CA LYS A 92 -4.12 24.29 6.87
C LYS A 92 -3.78 25.68 7.41
N LYS A 93 -3.79 25.85 8.74
CA LYS A 93 -3.37 27.10 9.39
C LYS A 93 -1.90 27.42 9.10
N PHE A 94 -1.02 26.41 9.16
CA PHE A 94 0.40 26.55 8.80
C PHE A 94 0.57 27.00 7.33
N LEU A 95 -0.27 26.52 6.42
CA LEU A 95 -0.28 26.94 5.02
C LEU A 95 -1.03 28.26 4.76
N HIS A 96 -1.52 28.95 5.80
CA HIS A 96 -2.39 30.14 5.67
C HIS A 96 -3.66 29.91 4.84
N GLN A 97 -4.22 28.69 4.90
CA GLN A 97 -5.42 28.28 4.17
C GLN A 97 -6.62 28.07 5.10
N SER A 98 -7.84 28.24 4.58
CA SER A 98 -9.07 27.99 5.32
C SER A 98 -9.31 26.50 5.60
N SER A 99 -9.88 26.20 6.78
CA SER A 99 -10.25 24.85 7.22
C SER A 99 -11.75 24.68 7.50
N LYS A 100 -12.59 25.61 7.05
CA LYS A 100 -14.01 25.74 7.47
C LYS A 100 -14.87 24.50 7.16
N ASN A 101 -14.59 23.78 6.07
CA ASN A 101 -15.40 22.65 5.58
C ASN A 101 -14.67 21.29 5.68
N MET A 102 -13.76 21.16 6.64
CA MET A 102 -12.94 19.95 6.77
C MET A 102 -13.67 18.87 7.57
N THR A 103 -13.63 17.65 7.04
CA THR A 103 -14.25 16.43 7.56
C THR A 103 -13.22 15.29 7.49
N LEU A 104 -13.52 14.16 8.13
CA LEU A 104 -12.70 12.95 8.02
C LEU A 104 -12.54 12.44 6.57
N LYS A 105 -13.49 12.77 5.69
CA LYS A 105 -13.48 12.37 4.27
C LYS A 105 -12.67 13.30 3.36
N ASN A 106 -12.19 14.45 3.84
CA ASN A 106 -11.41 15.37 3.02
C ASN A 106 -10.20 15.97 3.74
N CYS A 107 -9.86 15.46 4.93
CA CYS A 107 -8.72 15.95 5.67
C CYS A 107 -7.40 15.57 4.95
N PRO A 108 -6.47 16.54 4.74
CA PRO A 108 -5.20 16.30 4.06
C PRO A 108 -4.23 15.40 4.83
N ILE A 109 -4.22 15.49 6.17
CA ILE A 109 -3.41 14.63 7.02
C ILE A 109 -4.21 13.36 7.34
N VAL A 110 -3.53 12.22 7.26
CA VAL A 110 -4.05 10.88 7.44
C VAL A 110 -3.04 10.06 8.24
N TYR A 111 -3.51 8.99 8.85
CA TYR A 111 -2.62 7.91 9.26
C TYR A 111 -2.23 7.12 8.02
N ARG A 112 -0.92 6.94 7.83
CA ARG A 112 -0.34 6.05 6.84
C ARG A 112 0.23 4.85 7.58
N VAL A 113 -0.18 3.67 7.16
CA VAL A 113 0.28 2.39 7.69
C VAL A 113 1.04 1.68 6.59
N ILE A 114 2.25 1.28 6.91
CA ILE A 114 3.11 0.49 6.03
C ILE A 114 3.27 -0.87 6.69
N VAL A 115 2.92 -1.94 6.00
CA VAL A 115 3.23 -3.31 6.43
C VAL A 115 4.19 -3.94 5.45
N ARG A 116 5.25 -4.56 5.98
CA ARG A 116 6.29 -5.23 5.21
C ARG A 116 6.22 -6.72 5.47
N PRO A 117 6.25 -7.55 4.42
CA PRO A 117 6.24 -8.99 4.58
C PRO A 117 7.56 -9.50 5.18
N PRO A 118 7.57 -10.73 5.71
CA PRO A 118 8.79 -11.38 6.17
C PRO A 118 9.87 -11.43 5.09
N THR A 119 11.12 -11.23 5.50
CA THR A 119 12.31 -11.33 4.66
C THR A 119 13.22 -12.47 5.13
N LYS A 120 14.37 -12.66 4.46
CA LYS A 120 15.37 -13.64 4.92
C LYS A 120 15.87 -13.34 6.34
N LYS A 121 15.98 -12.06 6.72
CA LYS A 121 16.47 -11.60 8.03
C LYS A 121 15.34 -11.49 9.07
N ILE A 122 14.21 -10.91 8.68
CA ILE A 122 13.07 -10.68 9.58
C ILE A 122 11.99 -11.72 9.26
N LYS A 123 11.74 -12.66 10.18
CA LYS A 123 10.87 -13.83 9.92
C LYS A 123 9.38 -13.58 10.15
N HIS A 124 9.00 -12.39 10.57
CA HIS A 124 7.62 -11.99 10.81
C HIS A 124 7.27 -10.73 10.02
N TRP A 125 5.97 -10.43 9.93
CA TRP A 125 5.51 -9.17 9.39
C TRP A 125 5.91 -8.03 10.33
N THR A 126 6.24 -6.87 9.75
CA THR A 126 6.50 -5.64 10.50
C THR A 126 5.59 -4.55 9.99
N GLY A 127 5.04 -3.75 10.90
CA GLY A 127 4.24 -2.60 10.54
C GLY A 127 4.82 -1.31 11.11
N GLU A 128 4.52 -0.21 10.45
CA GLU A 128 4.75 1.15 10.94
C GLU A 128 3.48 1.95 10.68
N ILE A 129 3.14 2.83 11.62
CA ILE A 129 2.09 3.82 11.46
C ILE A 129 2.62 5.19 11.82
N TYR A 130 2.26 6.19 11.01
CA TYR A 130 2.60 7.58 11.27
C TYR A 130 1.59 8.51 10.59
N LEU A 131 1.59 9.77 10.99
CA LEU A 131 0.80 10.82 10.35
C LEU A 131 1.56 11.38 9.15
N ASP A 132 0.88 11.47 8.01
CA ASP A 132 1.42 12.03 6.78
C ASP A 132 0.29 12.68 5.98
N THR A 133 0.63 13.31 4.87
CA THR A 133 -0.36 13.72 3.88
C THR A 133 -0.95 12.52 3.15
N ASN A 134 -2.18 12.65 2.67
CA ASN A 134 -2.85 11.66 1.82
C ASN A 134 -2.26 11.57 0.40
N GLN A 135 -1.23 12.37 0.10
CA GLN A 135 -0.51 12.35 -1.16
C GLN A 135 0.81 11.61 -0.97
N LYS A 136 1.24 10.84 -1.97
CA LYS A 136 2.63 10.37 -2.03
C LYS A 136 3.51 11.53 -2.46
N LEU A 137 4.08 12.23 -1.50
CA LEU A 137 5.13 13.20 -1.77
C LEU A 137 6.48 12.49 -1.67
N SER A 138 7.38 12.76 -2.62
CA SER A 138 8.78 12.39 -2.47
C SER A 138 9.35 13.09 -1.22
N ALA A 139 10.40 12.53 -0.62
CA ALA A 139 11.06 13.13 0.55
C ALA A 139 11.43 14.61 0.33
N THR A 140 11.76 14.99 -0.91
CA THR A 140 12.08 16.36 -1.33
C THR A 140 10.88 17.29 -1.49
N GLY A 141 9.67 16.76 -1.65
CA GLY A 141 8.43 17.54 -1.81
C GLY A 141 7.61 17.66 -0.52
N ARG A 142 8.06 17.05 0.58
CA ARG A 142 7.34 17.06 1.86
C ARG A 142 7.63 18.35 2.63
N SER A 143 6.58 19.01 3.12
CA SER A 143 6.76 20.22 3.94
C SER A 143 7.38 19.90 5.30
N ASN A 144 8.13 20.86 5.87
CA ASN A 144 8.74 20.71 7.20
C ASN A 144 7.71 20.36 8.29
N TYR A 145 6.49 20.89 8.20
CA TYR A 145 5.39 20.54 9.11
C TYR A 145 5.08 19.05 9.05
N VAL A 146 4.91 18.51 7.84
CA VAL A 146 4.54 17.10 7.65
C VAL A 146 5.69 16.20 8.05
N GLN A 147 6.94 16.56 7.72
CA GLN A 147 8.11 15.80 8.14
C GLN A 147 8.19 15.68 9.67
N ALA A 148 8.13 16.81 10.38
CA ALA A 148 8.15 16.81 11.84
C ALA A 148 6.96 16.06 12.45
N LEU A 149 5.79 16.12 11.81
CA LEU A 149 4.61 15.37 12.24
C LEU A 149 4.79 13.86 12.07
N SER A 150 5.33 13.42 10.92
CA SER A 150 5.63 12.01 10.66
C SER A 150 6.64 11.48 11.67
N ASP A 151 7.74 12.18 11.90
CA ASP A 151 8.81 11.76 12.82
C ASP A 151 8.29 11.64 14.26
N LYS A 152 7.44 12.58 14.70
CA LYS A 152 6.86 12.57 16.06
C LYS A 152 5.81 11.49 16.27
N SER A 153 5.07 11.13 15.22
CA SER A 153 3.93 10.20 15.32
C SER A 153 4.27 8.77 14.93
N LEU A 154 5.51 8.53 14.48
CA LEU A 154 5.98 7.22 14.09
C LEU A 154 5.86 6.24 15.26
N CYS A 155 5.19 5.14 14.99
CA CYS A 155 5.00 4.04 15.91
C CYS A 155 5.15 2.73 15.15
N GLU A 156 5.91 1.80 15.71
CA GLU A 156 6.03 0.45 15.19
C GLU A 156 4.80 -0.37 15.58
N LEU A 157 4.32 -1.19 14.64
CA LEU A 157 3.21 -2.11 14.84
C LEU A 157 3.72 -3.54 14.77
N THR A 158 3.42 -4.29 15.82
CA THR A 158 3.67 -5.74 15.88
C THR A 158 2.34 -6.48 15.87
N ILE A 159 2.35 -7.70 15.33
CA ILE A 159 1.23 -8.62 15.52
C ILE A 159 1.31 -9.09 16.97
N SER A 160 0.33 -8.72 17.78
CA SER A 160 0.14 -9.27 19.13
C SER A 160 -0.51 -10.65 19.12
#